data_AF-A0A4Y8SVH8-F1
#
_entry.id   AF-A0A4Y8SVH8-F1
#
_cell.length_a   1.000
_cell.length_b   1.000
_cell.length_c   1.000
_cell.angle_alpha   90.00
_cell.angle_beta   90.00
_cell.angle_gamma   90.00
#
_symmetry.space_group_name_H-M   'P 1'
#
loop_
_entity.id
_entity.type
_entity.pdbx_description
1 polymer ?
#
loop_
_entity_poly.entity_id
_entity_poly.type
_entity_poly.pdbx_seq_one_letter_code
_entity_poly.pdbx_strand_id
1 'polypeptide(L)'
;VGVMFGNILGSIATFFAYQYQLVQNMSAWLQGNFSTVMKGNYEWLFLMIPLWFVIYLFAYHFTVVGMGEAFANSLGVHYQRIQFLGLTLVALASAIVLLMVGNIPFLGVVIPNLVSLRYGDHMKNT
;
A
#
# COMPACT_ATOMS: atom_id res chain seq x y z
N VAL A 1 0.49 12.31 12.26
CA VAL A 1 1.64 12.75 11.42
C VAL A 1 1.38 12.48 9.93
N GLY A 2 1.14 11.23 9.50
CA GLY A 2 0.89 10.91 8.08
C GLY A 2 -0.26 11.71 7.44
N VAL A 3 -1.40 11.84 8.13
CA VAL A 3 -2.54 12.66 7.67
C VAL A 3 -2.16 14.14 7.50
N MET A 4 -1.30 14.69 8.36
CA MET A 4 -0.87 16.09 8.23
C MET A 4 0.01 16.28 6.99
N PHE A 5 1.02 15.43 6.80
CA PHE A 5 1.87 15.46 5.61
C PHE A 5 1.08 15.23 4.32
N GLY A 6 0.11 14.29 4.34
CA GLY A 6 -0.78 14.04 3.21
C GLY A 6 -1.59 15.28 2.82
N ASN A 7 -2.12 16.02 3.80
CA ASN A 7 -2.85 17.26 3.53
C ASN A 7 -1.94 18.38 2.99
N ILE A 8 -0.71 18.50 3.51
CA ILE A 8 0.26 19.50 3.01
C ILE A 8 0.63 19.19 1.55
N LEU A 9 1.00 17.95 1.24
CA LEU A 9 1.33 17.52 -0.12
C LEU A 9 0.12 17.63 -1.05
N GLY A 10 -1.06 17.24 -0.58
CA GLY A 10 -2.31 17.37 -1.31
C GLY A 10 -2.66 18.81 -1.65
N SER A 11 -2.41 19.75 -0.74
CA SER A 11 -2.62 21.18 -0.97
C SER A 11 -1.68 21.72 -2.05
N ILE A 12 -0.41 21.31 -2.03
CA ILE A 12 0.57 21.68 -3.07
C ILE A 12 0.13 21.12 -4.43
N ALA A 13 -0.28 19.85 -4.49
CA ALA A 13 -0.77 19.25 -5.72
C ALA A 13 -2.03 19.97 -6.24
N THR A 14 -2.94 20.35 -5.35
CA THR A 14 -4.17 21.08 -5.69
C THR A 14 -3.87 22.48 -6.22
N PHE A 15 -2.86 23.17 -5.69
CA PHE A 15 -2.41 24.46 -6.20
C PHE A 15 -1.98 24.37 -7.67
N PHE A 16 -1.14 23.38 -8.01
CA PHE A 16 -0.77 23.14 -9.41
C PHE A 16 -1.96 22.71 -10.26
N ALA A 17 -2.85 21.89 -9.72
CA ALA A 17 -4.08 21.51 -10.40
C ALA A 17 -4.92 22.73 -10.81
N TYR A 18 -5.01 23.71 -9.91
CA TYR A 18 -5.73 24.95 -10.16
C TYR A 18 -5.03 25.79 -11.24
N GLN A 19 -3.71 25.97 -11.14
CA GLN A 19 -2.91 26.73 -12.10
C GLN A 19 -3.01 26.18 -13.53
N TYR A 20 -3.01 24.85 -13.68
CA TYR A 20 -3.07 24.17 -14.98
C TYR A 20 -4.49 23.75 -15.40
N GLN A 21 -5.53 24.16 -14.66
CA GLN A 21 -6.93 23.80 -14.93
C GLN A 21 -7.17 22.27 -14.96
N LEU A 22 -6.39 21.52 -14.17
CA LEU A 22 -6.44 20.06 -14.07
C LEU A 22 -7.33 19.57 -12.91
N VAL A 23 -8.00 20.46 -12.16
CA VAL A 23 -8.80 20.09 -10.98
C VAL A 23 -9.83 19.01 -11.28
N GLN A 24 -10.55 19.13 -12.41
CA GLN A 24 -11.55 18.15 -12.83
C GLN A 24 -10.89 16.82 -13.19
N ASN A 25 -9.78 16.84 -13.92
CA ASN A 25 -9.04 15.64 -14.33
C ASN A 25 -8.47 14.91 -13.10
N MET A 26 -7.90 15.64 -12.14
CA MET A 26 -7.42 15.06 -10.88
C MET A 26 -8.55 14.46 -10.05
N SER A 27 -9.68 15.14 -9.97
CA SER A 27 -10.86 14.61 -9.24
C SER A 27 -11.36 13.31 -9.87
N ALA A 28 -11.44 13.26 -11.20
CA ALA A 28 -11.85 12.07 -11.93
C ALA A 28 -10.83 10.91 -11.78
N TRP A 29 -9.54 11.22 -11.77
CA TRP A 29 -8.47 10.22 -11.57
C TRP A 29 -8.52 9.63 -10.15
N LEU A 30 -8.75 10.46 -9.13
CA LEU A 30 -8.85 10.00 -7.74
C LEU A 30 -10.09 9.13 -7.48
N GLN A 31 -11.19 9.31 -8.21
CA GLN A 31 -12.40 8.46 -8.07
C GLN A 31 -12.19 7.01 -8.56
N GLY A 32 -11.10 6.78 -9.28
CA GLY A 32 -10.68 5.48 -9.75
C GLY A 32 -11.38 5.02 -11.02
N ASN A 33 -10.59 4.66 -12.04
CA ASN A 33 -11.11 4.05 -13.26
C ASN A 33 -10.10 3.04 -13.84
N PHE A 34 -10.61 1.94 -14.41
CA PHE A 34 -9.77 0.91 -15.03
C PHE A 34 -9.47 1.19 -16.52
N SER A 35 -9.96 2.32 -17.05
CA SER A 35 -9.75 2.70 -18.45
C SER A 35 -8.27 2.96 -18.77
N THR A 36 -7.50 3.41 -17.78
CA THR A 36 -6.05 3.64 -17.89
C THR A 36 -5.28 2.33 -18.04
N VAL A 37 -5.71 1.26 -17.37
CA VAL A 37 -5.10 -0.08 -17.45
C VAL A 37 -5.35 -0.74 -18.81
N MET A 38 -6.53 -0.51 -19.40
CA MET A 38 -6.88 -1.04 -20.74
C MET A 38 -6.10 -0.41 -21.89
N LYS A 39 -5.48 0.76 -21.70
CA LYS A 39 -4.78 1.52 -22.75
C LYS A 39 -3.28 1.17 -22.90
N GLY A 40 -2.86 -0.01 -22.45
CA GLY A 40 -1.47 -0.47 -22.63
C GLY A 40 -0.49 -0.02 -21.55
N ASN A 41 -0.92 0.77 -20.56
CA ASN A 41 -0.07 1.23 -19.46
C ASN A 41 0.04 0.23 -18.29
N TYR A 42 -0.49 -0.99 -18.42
CA TYR A 42 -0.50 -1.99 -17.33
C TYR A 42 0.91 -2.45 -16.90
N GLU A 43 1.95 -2.10 -17.65
CA GLU A 43 3.32 -2.53 -17.40
C GLU A 43 3.82 -2.17 -16.00
N TRP A 44 3.41 -1.02 -15.45
CA TRP A 44 3.81 -0.67 -14.08
C TRP A 44 3.22 -1.59 -13.02
N LEU A 45 2.11 -2.29 -13.31
CA LEU A 45 1.58 -3.32 -12.40
C LEU A 45 2.53 -4.51 -12.28
N PHE A 46 3.42 -4.76 -13.25
CA PHE A 46 4.41 -5.82 -13.12
C PHE A 46 5.41 -5.58 -11.99
N LEU A 47 5.58 -4.34 -11.54
CA LEU A 47 6.35 -4.03 -10.33
C LEU A 47 5.73 -4.67 -9.07
N MET A 48 4.44 -5.02 -9.08
CA MET A 48 3.82 -5.80 -8.00
C MET A 48 4.45 -7.18 -7.82
N ILE A 49 4.92 -7.81 -8.89
CA ILE A 49 5.48 -9.18 -8.85
C ILE A 49 6.73 -9.24 -7.95
N PRO A 50 7.79 -8.42 -8.18
CA PRO A 50 8.94 -8.43 -7.29
C PRO A 50 8.59 -7.93 -5.88
N LEU A 51 7.67 -6.97 -5.73
CA LEU A 51 7.20 -6.54 -4.41
C LEU A 51 6.56 -7.69 -3.63
N TRP A 52 5.68 -8.45 -4.28
CA TRP A 52 5.03 -9.62 -3.70
C TRP A 52 6.06 -10.66 -3.26
N PHE A 53 7.08 -10.90 -4.08
CA PHE A 53 8.15 -11.85 -3.73
C PHE A 53 8.92 -11.41 -2.48
N VAL A 54 9.26 -10.11 -2.37
CA VAL A 54 9.91 -9.57 -1.17
C VAL A 54 8.99 -9.68 0.05
N ILE A 55 7.70 -9.36 -0.10
CA ILE A 55 6.73 -9.49 1.00
C ILE A 55 6.62 -10.93 1.48
N TYR A 56 6.56 -11.88 0.54
CA TYR A 56 6.49 -13.31 0.85
C TYR A 56 7.74 -13.79 1.62
N LEU A 57 8.94 -13.40 1.17
CA LEU A 57 10.20 -13.75 1.85
C LEU A 57 10.27 -13.22 3.29
N PHE A 58 9.72 -12.04 3.53
CA PHE A 58 9.72 -11.39 4.84
C PHE A 58 8.43 -11.64 5.65
N ALA A 59 7.49 -12.45 5.16
CA ALA A 59 6.18 -12.66 5.77
C ALA A 59 6.29 -13.10 7.24
N TYR A 60 7.17 -14.06 7.54
CA TYR A 60 7.41 -14.51 8.92
C TYR A 60 7.91 -13.37 9.83
N HIS A 61 8.82 -12.54 9.33
CA HIS A 61 9.36 -11.41 10.10
C HIS A 61 8.29 -10.35 10.37
N PHE A 62 7.38 -10.11 9.43
CA PHE A 62 6.24 -9.23 9.65
C PHE A 62 5.27 -9.78 10.69
N THR A 63 5.02 -11.09 10.70
CA THR A 63 4.21 -11.74 11.76
C THR A 63 4.85 -11.56 13.13
N VAL A 64 6.16 -11.79 13.25
CA VAL A 64 6.90 -11.63 14.51
C VAL A 64 6.88 -10.18 15.00
N VAL A 65 7.08 -9.21 14.10
CA VAL A 65 6.97 -7.77 14.41
C VAL A 65 5.54 -7.39 14.81
N GLY A 66 4.53 -8.03 14.22
CA GLY A 66 3.12 -7.87 14.59
C GLY A 66 2.79 -8.32 16.02
N MET A 67 3.60 -9.21 16.60
CA MET A 67 3.46 -9.66 18.00
C MET A 67 4.06 -8.67 19.02
N GLY A 68 4.76 -7.63 18.55
CA GLY A 68 5.29 -6.55 19.38
C GLY A 68 6.82 -6.50 19.45
N GLU A 69 7.35 -5.33 19.83
CA GLU A 69 8.79 -5.05 19.82
C GLU A 69 9.59 -5.94 20.76
N ALA A 70 9.10 -6.16 21.98
CA ALA A 70 9.78 -7.03 22.95
C ALA A 70 9.90 -8.49 22.45
N PHE A 71 8.86 -8.99 21.78
CA PHE A 71 8.85 -10.33 21.21
C PHE A 71 9.76 -10.42 19.97
N ALA A 72 9.73 -9.43 19.09
CA ALA A 72 10.62 -9.41 17.93
C ALA A 72 12.10 -9.39 18.34
N ASN A 73 12.45 -8.53 19.31
CA ASN A 73 13.82 -8.41 19.79
C ASN A 73 14.30 -9.68 20.52
N SER A 74 13.42 -10.40 21.24
CA SER A 74 13.80 -11.66 21.91
C SER A 74 14.10 -12.81 20.95
N LEU A 75 13.52 -12.78 19.74
CA LEU A 75 13.82 -13.70 18.63
C LEU A 75 14.99 -13.25 17.75
N GLY A 76 15.67 -12.14 18.10
CA GLY A 76 16.80 -11.59 17.34
C GLY A 76 16.39 -10.81 16.07
N VAL A 77 15.09 -10.58 15.86
CA VAL A 77 14.58 -9.79 14.75
C VAL A 77 14.68 -8.30 15.10
N HIS A 78 15.34 -7.52 14.24
CA HIS A 78 15.46 -6.07 14.44
C HIS A 78 14.13 -5.37 14.13
N TYR A 79 13.32 -5.10 15.16
CA TYR A 79 11.98 -4.54 15.03
C TYR A 79 11.91 -3.32 14.11
N GLN A 80 12.75 -2.31 14.36
CA GLN A 80 12.74 -1.04 13.61
C GLN A 80 13.05 -1.23 12.11
N ARG A 81 13.99 -2.13 11.77
CA ARG A 81 14.39 -2.37 10.37
C ARG A 81 13.28 -3.04 9.58
N ILE A 82 12.67 -4.07 10.16
CA ILE A 82 11.57 -4.80 9.51
C ILE A 82 10.33 -3.92 9.42
N GLN A 83 10.03 -3.12 10.45
CA GLN A 83 8.93 -2.16 10.41
C GLN A 83 9.12 -1.13 9.29
N PHE A 84 10.32 -0.56 9.15
CA PHE A 84 10.63 0.40 8.09
C PHE A 84 10.54 -0.22 6.68
N LEU A 85 11.05 -1.44 6.52
CA LEU A 85 10.93 -2.22 5.28
C LEU A 85 9.46 -2.45 4.92
N GLY A 86 8.64 -2.90 5.88
CA GLY A 86 7.21 -3.13 5.68
C GLY A 86 6.48 -1.87 5.27
N LEU A 87 6.73 -0.75 5.95
CA LEU A 87 6.16 0.55 5.60
C LEU A 87 6.54 1.00 4.18
N THR A 88 7.80 0.78 3.77
CA THR A 88 8.29 1.13 2.44
C THR A 88 7.61 0.28 1.36
N LEU A 89 7.49 -1.04 1.58
CA LEU A 89 6.82 -1.95 0.65
C LEU A 89 5.33 -1.60 0.51
N VAL A 90 4.63 -1.32 1.61
CA VAL A 90 3.22 -0.90 1.57
C VAL A 90 3.05 0.43 0.86
N ALA A 91 3.94 1.40 1.11
CA ALA A 91 3.90 2.70 0.45
C ALA A 91 4.11 2.57 -1.07
N LEU A 92 5.10 1.78 -1.51
CA LEU A 92 5.36 1.51 -2.92
C LEU A 92 4.18 0.79 -3.59
N ALA A 93 3.66 -0.25 -2.93
CA ALA A 93 2.51 -0.99 -3.45
C ALA A 93 1.29 -0.08 -3.64
N SER A 94 0.98 0.74 -2.62
CA SER A 94 -0.14 1.67 -2.65
C SER A 94 0.04 2.74 -3.73
N ALA A 95 1.27 3.25 -3.92
CA ALA A 95 1.56 4.25 -4.93
C ALA A 95 1.35 3.71 -6.35
N ILE A 96 1.83 2.50 -6.65
CA ILE A 96 1.66 1.89 -7.98
C ILE A 96 0.18 1.65 -8.28
N VAL A 97 -0.59 1.14 -7.32
CA VAL A 97 -2.04 0.92 -7.49
C VAL A 97 -2.77 2.25 -7.70
N LEU A 98 -2.46 3.27 -6.90
CA LEU A 98 -3.04 4.60 -7.04
C LEU A 98 -2.73 5.22 -8.41
N LEU A 99 -1.49 5.07 -8.90
CA LEU A 99 -1.10 5.60 -10.21
C LEU A 99 -1.90 4.97 -11.36
N MET A 100 -2.20 3.68 -11.23
CA MET A 100 -2.83 2.88 -12.29
C MET A 100 -4.34 2.96 -12.31
N VAL A 101 -4.95 2.82 -11.13
CA VAL A 101 -6.40 2.61 -11.00
C VAL A 101 -7.06 3.78 -10.30
N GLY A 102 -6.33 4.60 -9.55
CA GLY A 102 -6.89 5.61 -8.65
C GLY A 102 -7.24 5.05 -7.28
N ASN A 103 -8.07 5.75 -6.52
CA ASN A 103 -8.43 5.32 -5.16
C ASN A 103 -9.52 4.24 -5.23
N ILE A 104 -9.20 3.04 -4.72
CA ILE A 104 -10.19 1.98 -4.53
C ILE A 104 -10.46 1.87 -3.03
N PRO A 105 -11.58 2.44 -2.55
CA PRO A 105 -11.84 2.48 -1.11
C PRO A 105 -12.09 1.07 -0.57
N PHE A 106 -11.81 0.89 0.72
CA PHE A 106 -12.11 -0.31 1.51
C PHE A 106 -11.38 -1.62 1.15
N LEU A 107 -10.63 -1.73 0.04
CA LEU A 107 -9.89 -2.98 -0.28
C LEU A 107 -8.97 -3.44 0.85
N GLY A 108 -8.25 -2.50 1.47
CA GLY A 108 -7.34 -2.79 2.58
C GLY A 108 -8.03 -3.27 3.86
N VAL A 109 -9.36 -3.16 3.95
CA VAL A 109 -10.15 -3.66 5.07
C VAL A 109 -10.90 -4.92 4.65
N VAL A 110 -11.56 -4.91 3.49
CA VAL A 110 -12.40 -6.02 3.02
C VAL A 110 -11.56 -7.27 2.76
N ILE A 111 -10.42 -7.15 2.05
CA ILE A 111 -9.63 -8.34 1.69
C ILE A 111 -9.08 -9.04 2.94
N PRO A 112 -8.39 -8.38 3.88
CA PRO A 112 -7.89 -9.07 5.08
C PRO A 112 -8.99 -9.69 5.92
N ASN A 113 -10.15 -9.03 6.08
CA ASN A 113 -11.28 -9.56 6.83
C ASN A 113 -11.91 -10.80 6.16
N LEU A 114 -11.98 -10.83 4.83
CA LEU A 114 -12.44 -12.03 4.10
C LEU A 114 -11.44 -13.19 4.22
N VAL A 115 -10.15 -12.89 4.20
CA VAL A 115 -9.08 -13.88 4.39
C VAL A 115 -9.11 -14.43 5.82
N SER A 116 -9.22 -13.58 6.84
CA SER A 116 -9.31 -14.02 8.24
C SER A 116 -10.58 -14.82 8.52
N LEU A 117 -11.71 -14.48 7.89
CA LEU A 117 -12.94 -15.27 8.00
C LEU A 117 -12.76 -16.70 7.47
N ARG A 118 -11.99 -16.88 6.39
CA ARG A 118 -11.78 -18.19 5.74
C ARG A 118 -10.65 -19.01 6.37
N TYR A 119 -9.52 -18.39 6.68
CA TYR A 119 -8.30 -19.07 7.13
C TYR A 119 -8.02 -18.91 8.64
N GLY A 120 -8.82 -18.08 9.32
CA GLY A 120 -8.59 -17.67 10.71
C GLY A 120 -7.47 -16.63 10.83
N ASP A 121 -7.37 -15.98 11.99
CA ASP A 121 -6.28 -15.04 12.31
C ASP A 121 -4.91 -15.72 12.53
N HIS A 122 -4.86 -17.05 12.43
CA HIS A 122 -3.64 -17.83 12.61
C HIS A 122 -2.81 -17.85 11.31
N MET A 123 -1.88 -16.89 11.20
CA MET A 123 -0.80 -16.80 10.21
C MET A 123 0.21 -17.96 10.34
N LYS A 124 -0.24 -19.22 10.33
CA LYS A 124 0.61 -20.40 10.53
C LYS A 124 0.41 -21.55 9.53
N ASN A 125 -0.52 -21.44 8.58
CA ASN A 125 -0.82 -22.54 7.65
C ASN A 125 -0.77 -22.21 6.15
N THR A 126 0.02 -21.21 5.74
CA THR A 126 0.53 -21.00 4.37
C THR A 126 1.78 -20.16 4.41
#